data_AF-A0A961BYB0-F1
#
_entry.id   AF-A0A961BYB0-F1
#
_cell.length_a   1.000
_cell.length_b   1.000
_cell.length_c   1.000
_cell.angle_alpha   90.00
_cell.angle_beta   90.00
_cell.angle_gamma   90.00
#
_symmetry.space_group_name_H-M   'P 1'
#
loop_
_entity.id
_entity.type
_entity.pdbx_description
1 polymer ?
#
loop_
_entity_poly.entity_id
_entity_poly.type
_entity_poly.pdbx_seq_one_letter_code
_entity_poly.pdbx_strand_id
1 'polypeptide(L)'
;MTEPSSWPNGASSPMTEDEARLLDAWWRAANYLSVGQIYLLDNPLLREPLTRDHVKPRLLGHWGTTPGLTFLYAHFNRAIKQRGLDALYITGPGHGGPGLVAASYLEGTYTETYPDIPPTVDGVQRLFKQFSFPGGIPSHVAPETPGSIHEGGELG
;
A
#
# COMPACT_ATOMS: atom_id res chain seq x y z
N MET A 1 19.29 18.98 -30.43
CA MET A 1 18.87 17.76 -29.72
C MET A 1 19.46 17.86 -28.33
N THR A 2 18.65 18.16 -27.32
CA THR A 2 19.07 18.08 -25.92
C THR A 2 19.32 16.61 -25.60
N GLU A 3 20.50 16.26 -25.09
CA GLU A 3 20.70 14.91 -24.56
C GLU A 3 19.63 14.63 -23.52
N PRO A 4 18.98 13.45 -23.54
CA PRO A 4 18.09 13.08 -22.46
C PRO A 4 18.91 13.12 -21.19
N SER A 5 18.52 13.95 -20.22
CA SER A 5 19.16 14.00 -18.92
C SER A 5 19.19 12.56 -18.39
N SER A 6 20.39 12.05 -18.11
CA SER A 6 20.51 10.74 -17.49
C SER A 6 19.70 10.76 -16.19
N TRP A 7 18.78 9.81 -16.06
CA TRP A 7 17.96 9.70 -14.86
C TRP A 7 18.87 9.63 -13.63
N PRO A 8 18.56 10.40 -12.57
CA PRO A 8 19.37 10.39 -11.37
C PRO A 8 19.48 8.97 -10.83
N ASN A 9 20.73 8.51 -10.69
CA ASN A 9 21.05 7.16 -10.28
C ASN A 9 22.37 7.18 -9.50
N GLY A 10 22.27 7.52 -8.22
CA GLY A 10 23.39 7.50 -7.28
C GLY A 10 23.94 6.08 -7.05
N ALA A 11 25.17 6.02 -6.52
CA ALA A 11 25.77 4.77 -6.08
C ALA A 11 24.97 4.13 -4.93
N SER A 12 24.93 2.80 -4.88
CA SER A 12 24.35 2.10 -3.73
C SER A 12 25.30 2.13 -2.54
N SER A 13 24.71 2.18 -1.35
CA SER A 13 25.38 1.97 -0.06
C SER A 13 24.80 0.75 0.68
N PRO A 14 25.60 0.08 1.52
CA PRO A 14 25.11 -0.97 2.40
C PRO A 14 23.97 -0.45 3.28
N MET A 15 23.00 -1.32 3.55
CA MET A 15 21.90 -1.01 4.46
C MET A 15 22.41 -1.00 5.89
N THR A 16 22.14 0.09 6.60
CA THR A 16 22.41 0.18 8.04
C THR A 16 21.37 -0.61 8.84
N GLU A 17 21.69 -0.96 10.08
CA GLU A 17 20.74 -1.64 10.98
C GLU A 17 19.49 -0.79 11.24
N ASP A 18 19.64 0.52 11.37
CA ASP A 18 18.52 1.45 11.55
C ASP A 18 17.61 1.52 10.33
N GLU A 19 18.18 1.59 9.12
CA GLU A 19 17.41 1.52 7.88
C GLU A 19 16.66 0.19 7.76
N ALA A 20 17.30 -0.93 8.09
CA ALA A 20 16.66 -2.25 8.07
C ALA A 20 15.47 -2.31 9.05
N ARG A 21 15.64 -1.78 10.26
CA ARG A 21 14.57 -1.69 11.26
C ARG A 21 13.39 -0.82 10.81
N LEU A 22 13.68 0.33 10.21
CA LEU A 22 12.62 1.22 9.68
C LEU A 22 11.90 0.60 8.50
N LEU A 23 12.62 -0.10 7.61
CA LEU A 23 12.05 -0.78 6.46
C LEU A 23 11.16 -1.95 6.88
N ASP A 24 11.59 -2.75 7.86
CA ASP A 24 10.76 -3.80 8.48
C ASP A 24 9.50 -3.22 9.13
N ALA A 25 9.63 -2.13 9.89
CA ALA A 25 8.50 -1.46 10.51
C ALA A 25 7.48 -0.95 9.48
N TRP A 26 7.95 -0.35 8.38
CA TRP A 26 7.10 0.08 7.28
C TRP A 26 6.40 -1.10 6.61
N TRP A 27 7.13 -2.18 6.31
CA TRP A 27 6.57 -3.38 5.70
C TRP A 27 5.48 -4.03 6.57
N ARG A 28 5.73 -4.13 7.89
CA ARG A 28 4.74 -4.63 8.85
C ARG A 28 3.52 -3.73 8.95
N ALA A 29 3.70 -2.40 8.90
CA ALA A 29 2.59 -1.46 8.87
C ALA A 29 1.75 -1.63 7.60
N ALA A 30 2.38 -1.74 6.43
CA ALA A 30 1.68 -1.98 5.16
C ALA A 30 0.90 -3.30 5.17
N ASN A 31 1.50 -4.37 5.72
CA ASN A 31 0.84 -5.67 5.89
C ASN A 31 -0.35 -5.59 6.84
N TYR A 32 -0.20 -4.89 7.97
CA TYR A 32 -1.29 -4.68 8.92
C TYR A 32 -2.47 -3.95 8.28
N LEU A 33 -2.19 -2.85 7.57
CA LEU A 33 -3.22 -2.09 6.85
C LEU A 33 -3.88 -2.92 5.75
N SER A 34 -3.12 -3.79 5.07
CA SER A 34 -3.64 -4.69 4.04
C SER A 34 -4.61 -5.74 4.62
N VAL A 35 -4.26 -6.34 5.76
CA VAL A 35 -5.14 -7.26 6.48
C VAL A 35 -6.38 -6.52 6.99
N GLY A 36 -6.21 -5.32 7.56
CA GLY A 36 -7.33 -4.49 7.99
C GLY A 36 -8.35 -4.23 6.88
N GLN A 37 -7.87 -3.89 5.68
CA GLN A 37 -8.71 -3.72 4.49
C GLN A 37 -9.50 -4.98 4.11
N ILE A 38 -8.91 -6.17 4.22
CA ILE A 38 -9.60 -7.42 3.83
C ILE A 38 -10.62 -7.84 4.90
N TYR A 39 -10.31 -7.63 6.18
CA TYR A 39 -11.04 -8.27 7.28
C TYR A 39 -11.88 -7.33 8.14
N LEU A 40 -11.49 -6.06 8.35
CA LEU A 40 -12.07 -5.22 9.40
C LEU A 40 -13.07 -4.17 8.88
N LEU A 41 -14.13 -3.96 9.64
CA LEU A 41 -15.12 -2.89 9.50
C LEU A 41 -14.90 -1.77 10.52
N ASP A 42 -14.35 -2.13 11.68
CA ASP A 42 -14.24 -1.31 12.88
C ASP A 42 -13.05 -1.78 13.74
N ASN A 43 -12.75 -1.05 14.82
CA ASN A 43 -11.64 -1.29 15.74
C ASN A 43 -10.29 -1.46 14.99
N PRO A 44 -9.92 -0.50 14.12
CA PRO A 44 -8.82 -0.65 13.17
C PRO A 44 -7.44 -0.78 13.83
N LEU A 45 -7.31 -0.45 15.12
CA LEU A 45 -6.07 -0.53 15.88
C LEU A 45 -6.15 -1.54 17.03
N LEU A 46 -7.23 -2.34 17.11
CA LEU A 46 -7.45 -3.34 18.16
C LEU A 46 -7.30 -2.77 19.58
N ARG A 47 -7.87 -1.58 19.82
CA ARG A 47 -7.81 -0.90 21.13
C ARG A 47 -8.68 -1.59 22.19
N GLU A 48 -9.65 -2.36 21.74
CA GLU A 48 -10.46 -3.26 22.54
C GLU A 48 -10.35 -4.70 21.99
N PRO A 49 -10.68 -5.73 22.79
CA PRO A 49 -10.64 -7.12 22.33
C PRO A 49 -11.42 -7.32 21.04
N LEU A 50 -10.83 -8.03 20.08
CA LEU A 50 -11.45 -8.28 18.78
C LEU A 50 -12.70 -9.15 18.94
N THR A 51 -13.83 -8.67 18.44
CA THR A 51 -15.08 -9.41 18.37
C THR A 51 -15.46 -9.68 16.91
N ARG A 52 -16.44 -10.55 16.68
CA ARG A 52 -16.95 -10.85 15.34
C ARG A 52 -17.60 -9.63 14.67
N ASP A 53 -18.16 -8.72 15.45
CA ASP A 53 -18.84 -7.53 14.94
C ASP A 53 -17.88 -6.52 14.30
N HIS A 54 -16.58 -6.59 14.63
CA HIS A 54 -15.54 -5.81 13.97
C HIS A 54 -15.12 -6.37 12.61
N VAL A 55 -15.54 -7.59 12.26
CA VAL A 55 -15.08 -8.32 11.06
C VAL A 55 -16.14 -8.23 9.95
N LYS A 56 -15.70 -7.98 8.72
CA LYS A 56 -16.57 -7.89 7.53
C LYS A 56 -17.42 -9.16 7.39
N PRO A 57 -18.74 -9.04 7.14
CA PRO A 57 -19.61 -10.21 6.96
C PRO A 57 -19.27 -10.98 5.68
N ARG A 58 -18.65 -10.32 4.70
CA ARG A 58 -18.12 -10.91 3.47
C ARG A 58 -16.65 -10.51 3.35
N LEU A 59 -15.77 -11.51 3.33
CA LEU A 59 -14.34 -11.33 3.17
C LEU A 59 -14.02 -11.31 1.68
N LEU A 60 -13.54 -10.18 1.18
CA LEU A 60 -13.19 -9.96 -0.22
C LEU A 60 -11.81 -9.32 -0.30
N GLY A 61 -11.00 -9.79 -1.25
CA GLY A 61 -9.60 -9.39 -1.42
C GLY A 61 -8.66 -10.59 -1.39
N HIS A 62 -7.40 -10.34 -1.74
CA HIS A 62 -6.38 -11.38 -1.81
C HIS A 62 -5.23 -11.08 -0.86
N TRP A 63 -4.86 -12.08 -0.05
CA TRP A 63 -3.69 -11.98 0.82
C TRP A 63 -2.44 -12.59 0.18
N GLY A 64 -2.56 -13.66 -0.62
CA GLY A 64 -1.41 -14.48 -1.02
C GLY A 64 -0.24 -13.74 -1.67
N THR A 65 -0.51 -12.77 -2.55
CA THR A 65 0.54 -11.96 -3.22
C THR A 65 0.95 -10.72 -2.41
N THR A 66 0.04 -10.22 -1.58
CA THR A 66 0.10 -8.90 -0.93
C THR A 66 1.35 -8.65 -0.07
N PRO A 67 1.78 -9.55 0.86
CA PRO A 67 2.97 -9.30 1.66
C PRO A 67 4.26 -9.31 0.84
N GLY A 68 4.28 -10.03 -0.29
CA GLY A 68 5.39 -9.99 -1.23
C GLY A 68 5.45 -8.65 -1.97
N LEU A 69 4.30 -8.13 -2.40
CA LEU A 69 4.20 -6.82 -3.03
C LEU A 69 4.61 -5.69 -2.09
N THR A 70 4.12 -5.66 -0.85
CA THR A 70 4.50 -4.63 0.12
C THR A 70 5.98 -4.73 0.52
N PHE A 71 6.57 -5.93 0.55
CA PHE A 71 8.01 -6.11 0.76
C PHE A 71 8.82 -5.46 -0.38
N LEU A 72 8.46 -5.80 -1.63
CA LEU A 72 9.10 -5.22 -2.81
C LEU A 72 8.92 -3.70 -2.86
N TYR A 73 7.73 -3.20 -2.53
CA TYR A 73 7.44 -1.77 -2.48
C TYR A 73 8.32 -1.05 -1.43
N ALA A 74 8.47 -1.61 -0.23
CA ALA A 74 9.34 -1.05 0.81
C ALA A 74 10.80 -0.92 0.34
N HIS A 75 11.32 -1.96 -0.30
CA HIS A 75 12.67 -1.96 -0.86
C HIS A 75 12.81 -1.08 -2.11
N PHE A 76 11.75 -0.96 -2.92
CA PHE A 76 11.69 -0.06 -4.06
C PHE A 76 11.75 1.40 -3.60
N ASN A 77 10.99 1.76 -2.56
CA ASN A 77 11.05 3.08 -1.92
C ASN A 77 12.44 3.39 -1.36
N ARG A 78 13.10 2.41 -0.74
CA ARG A 78 14.50 2.56 -0.32
C ARG A 78 15.40 2.84 -1.52
N ALA A 79 15.25 2.11 -2.63
CA ALA A 79 16.06 2.30 -3.83
C ALA A 79 15.86 3.70 -4.44
N ILE A 80 14.59 4.17 -4.52
CA ILE A 80 14.25 5.54 -4.95
C ILE A 80 14.95 6.57 -4.08
N LYS A 81 14.76 6.50 -2.75
CA LYS A 81 15.36 7.46 -1.82
C LYS A 81 16.87 7.46 -1.82
N GLN A 82 17.48 6.27 -1.84
CA GLN A 82 18.92 6.10 -1.76
C GLN A 82 19.63 6.59 -3.02
N ARG A 83 19.06 6.32 -4.20
CA ARG A 83 19.72 6.56 -5.49
C ARG A 83 19.14 7.77 -6.22
N GLY A 84 18.09 8.39 -5.69
CA GLY A 84 17.36 9.48 -6.34
C GLY A 84 16.66 9.04 -7.61
N LEU A 85 16.16 7.80 -7.70
CA LEU A 85 15.57 7.27 -8.93
C LEU A 85 14.25 7.98 -9.25
N ASP A 86 14.07 8.33 -10.53
CA ASP A 86 12.73 8.50 -11.09
C ASP A 86 12.26 7.14 -11.59
N ALA A 87 11.23 6.58 -10.97
CA ALA A 87 10.83 5.20 -11.18
C ALA A 87 9.32 5.01 -10.99
N LEU A 88 8.79 4.02 -11.71
CA LEU A 88 7.40 3.61 -11.65
C LEU A 88 7.30 2.14 -11.24
N TYR A 89 6.35 1.81 -10.37
CA TYR A 89 6.08 0.44 -9.94
C TYR A 89 4.91 -0.16 -10.72
N ILE A 90 5.17 -1.15 -11.59
CA ILE A 90 4.13 -1.87 -12.33
C ILE A 90 3.73 -3.12 -11.56
N THR A 91 2.47 -3.17 -11.11
CA THR A 91 1.96 -4.32 -10.36
C THR A 91 1.31 -5.34 -11.30
N GLY A 92 2.07 -6.33 -11.75
CA GLY A 92 1.53 -7.47 -12.52
C GLY A 92 0.40 -8.21 -11.78
N PRO A 93 0.62 -8.75 -10.55
CA PRO A 93 -0.45 -9.40 -9.78
C PRO A 93 -1.37 -8.37 -9.12
N GLY A 94 -2.16 -7.69 -9.95
CA GLY A 94 -3.00 -6.55 -9.58
C GLY A 94 -4.09 -6.85 -8.56
N HIS A 95 -4.47 -8.13 -8.41
CA HIS A 95 -5.38 -8.57 -7.34
C HIS A 95 -4.81 -8.37 -5.91
N GLY A 96 -3.53 -8.00 -5.79
CA GLY A 96 -2.87 -7.53 -4.58
C GLY A 96 -3.17 -6.07 -4.20
N GLY A 97 -4.29 -5.51 -4.67
CA GLY A 97 -4.76 -4.14 -4.41
C GLY A 97 -4.57 -3.61 -2.99
N PRO A 98 -4.90 -4.36 -1.91
CA PRO A 98 -4.73 -3.88 -0.54
C PRO A 98 -3.32 -3.39 -0.21
N GLY A 99 -2.30 -4.03 -0.81
CA GLY A 99 -0.90 -3.68 -0.57
C GLY A 99 -0.54 -2.31 -1.12
N LEU A 100 -1.03 -1.98 -2.32
CA LEU A 100 -0.72 -0.70 -3.00
C LEU A 100 -1.56 0.45 -2.42
N VAL A 101 -2.80 0.16 -2.02
CA VAL A 101 -3.61 1.12 -1.24
C VAL A 101 -2.96 1.40 0.12
N ALA A 102 -2.47 0.37 0.82
CA ALA A 102 -1.74 0.57 2.08
C ALA A 102 -0.44 1.36 1.89
N ALA A 103 0.31 1.08 0.83
CA ALA A 103 1.56 1.79 0.51
C ALA A 103 1.32 3.28 0.25
N SER A 104 0.42 3.62 -0.67
CA SER A 104 0.07 5.02 -0.98
C SER A 104 -0.52 5.77 0.23
N TYR A 105 -1.24 5.07 1.12
CA TYR A 105 -1.70 5.65 2.39
C TYR A 105 -0.55 5.98 3.34
N LEU A 106 0.42 5.08 3.51
CA LEU A 106 1.61 5.33 4.34
C LEU A 106 2.51 6.44 3.76
N GLU A 107 2.48 6.65 2.45
CA GLU A 107 3.18 7.75 1.77
C GLU A 107 2.45 9.09 1.86
N GLY A 108 1.17 9.08 2.23
CA GLY A 108 0.32 10.28 2.34
C GLY A 108 -0.38 10.67 1.03
N THR A 109 0.07 10.17 -0.12
CA THR A 109 -0.52 10.48 -1.43
C THR A 109 -1.99 10.02 -1.54
N TYR A 110 -2.34 8.94 -0.83
CA TYR A 110 -3.74 8.52 -0.73
C TYR A 110 -4.59 9.57 -0.02
N THR A 111 -4.13 10.15 1.08
CA THR A 111 -4.82 11.23 1.79
C THR A 111 -4.85 12.53 0.99
N GLU A 112 -3.78 12.87 0.27
CA GLU A 112 -3.75 14.02 -0.64
C GLU A 112 -4.82 13.90 -1.73
N THR A 113 -5.03 12.68 -2.24
CA THR A 113 -6.05 12.37 -3.26
C THR A 113 -7.46 12.26 -2.67
N TYR A 114 -7.58 11.67 -1.47
CA TYR A 114 -8.82 11.39 -0.75
C TYR A 114 -8.77 12.00 0.66
N PRO A 115 -9.05 13.32 0.80
CA PRO A 115 -8.88 14.03 2.07
C PRO A 115 -9.79 13.54 3.20
N ASP A 116 -10.86 12.82 2.88
CA ASP A 116 -11.78 12.19 3.82
C ASP A 116 -11.22 10.92 4.47
N ILE A 117 -10.01 10.51 4.07
CA ILE A 117 -9.25 9.37 4.62
C ILE A 117 -7.90 9.89 5.16
N PRO A 118 -7.91 10.67 6.27
CA PRO A 118 -6.70 11.27 6.84
C PRO A 118 -5.87 10.26 7.64
N PRO A 119 -4.58 10.55 7.94
CA PRO A 119 -3.70 9.71 8.78
C PRO A 119 -4.10 9.74 10.27
N THR A 120 -5.30 9.27 10.57
CA THR A 120 -5.92 9.23 11.89
C THR A 120 -6.60 7.88 12.10
N VAL A 121 -7.00 7.56 13.33
CA VAL A 121 -7.72 6.30 13.62
C VAL A 121 -8.98 6.17 12.78
N ASP A 122 -9.78 7.23 12.68
CA ASP A 122 -11.01 7.25 11.89
C ASP A 122 -10.74 7.09 10.40
N GLY A 123 -9.64 7.69 9.91
CA GLY A 123 -9.21 7.49 8.52
C GLY A 123 -8.75 6.07 8.23
N VAL A 124 -8.01 5.43 9.14
CA VAL A 124 -7.66 4.00 9.00
C VAL A 124 -8.92 3.13 9.02
N GLN A 125 -9.90 3.45 9.86
CA GLN A 125 -11.18 2.73 9.86
C GLN A 125 -11.90 2.86 8.52
N ARG A 126 -11.96 4.08 7.96
CA ARG A 126 -12.56 4.34 6.63
C ARG A 126 -11.81 3.58 5.54
N LEU A 127 -10.48 3.65 5.54
CA LEU A 127 -9.59 2.91 4.63
C LEU A 127 -9.90 1.41 4.66
N PHE A 128 -10.05 0.84 5.86
CA PHE A 128 -10.37 -0.58 6.01
C PHE A 128 -11.76 -0.91 5.48
N LYS A 129 -12.76 -0.16 5.94
CA LYS A 129 -14.17 -0.41 5.62
C LYS A 129 -14.46 -0.33 4.13
N GLN A 130 -13.94 0.67 3.42
CA GLN A 130 -14.26 0.91 2.01
C GLN A 130 -13.73 -0.16 1.05
N PHE A 131 -12.67 -0.89 1.42
CA PHE A 131 -12.04 -1.84 0.50
C PHE A 131 -13.00 -2.98 0.14
N SER A 132 -13.25 -3.19 -1.16
CA SER A 132 -14.17 -4.22 -1.68
C SER A 132 -15.55 -4.21 -1.00
N PHE A 133 -16.05 -3.02 -0.70
CA PHE A 133 -17.32 -2.81 -0.01
C PHE A 133 -18.32 -2.08 -0.92
N PRO A 134 -19.65 -2.29 -0.77
CA PRO A 134 -20.63 -1.53 -1.54
C PRO A 134 -20.43 -0.02 -1.40
N GLY A 135 -20.21 0.67 -2.53
CA GLY A 135 -19.93 2.10 -2.56
C GLY A 135 -18.51 2.50 -2.13
N GLY A 136 -17.61 1.54 -1.94
CA GLY A 136 -16.20 1.77 -1.67
C GLY A 136 -15.31 1.53 -2.89
N ILE A 137 -14.09 1.05 -2.68
CA ILE A 137 -13.07 0.91 -3.73
C ILE A 137 -12.91 -0.53 -4.24
N PRO A 138 -12.38 -0.73 -5.47
CA PRO A 138 -12.12 -2.05 -6.06
C PRO A 138 -11.12 -2.91 -5.27
N SER A 139 -11.06 -4.18 -5.64
CA SER A 139 -10.15 -5.17 -5.04
C SER A 139 -8.74 -5.19 -5.66
N HIS A 140 -8.60 -4.63 -6.86
CA HIS A 140 -7.36 -4.61 -7.64
C HIS A 140 -6.61 -3.28 -7.46
N VAL A 141 -5.42 -3.14 -8.06
CA VAL A 141 -4.69 -1.87 -8.17
C VAL A 141 -5.34 -0.96 -9.21
N ALA A 142 -6.63 -0.68 -9.02
CA ALA A 142 -7.47 0.05 -9.96
C ALA A 142 -6.97 1.47 -10.26
N PRO A 143 -7.47 2.13 -11.33
CA PRO A 143 -7.06 3.49 -11.70
C PRO A 143 -7.28 4.55 -10.60
N GLU A 144 -8.16 4.30 -9.65
CA GLU A 144 -8.37 5.17 -8.49
C GLU A 144 -7.21 5.09 -7.46
N THR A 145 -6.34 4.08 -7.53
CA THR A 145 -5.20 3.97 -6.63
C THR A 145 -4.08 4.91 -7.09
N PRO A 146 -3.66 5.90 -6.28
CA PRO A 146 -2.55 6.78 -6.66
C PRO A 146 -1.30 5.99 -7.02
N GLY A 147 -0.68 6.34 -8.14
CA GLY A 147 0.48 5.63 -8.69
C GLY A 147 0.14 4.47 -9.63
N SER A 148 -1.13 4.07 -9.77
CA SER A 148 -1.52 3.03 -10.73
C SER A 148 -1.65 3.56 -12.16
N ILE A 149 -1.00 2.88 -13.09
CA ILE A 149 -1.31 2.95 -14.53
C ILE A 149 -1.57 1.56 -15.13
N HIS A 150 -1.61 0.52 -14.29
CA HIS A 150 -1.73 -0.87 -14.67
C HIS A 150 -2.49 -1.62 -13.59
N GLU A 151 -3.75 -1.98 -13.89
CA GLU A 151 -4.64 -2.59 -12.91
C GLU A 151 -4.24 -4.02 -12.55
N GLY A 152 -3.70 -4.79 -13.50
CA GLY A 152 -3.29 -6.18 -13.31
C GLY A 152 -4.44 -7.14 -12.98
N GLY A 153 -5.64 -6.87 -13.51
CA GLY A 153 -6.82 -7.73 -13.40
C GLY A 153 -6.79 -8.91 -14.39
N GLU A 154 -6.73 -8.60 -15.69
CA GLU A 154 -6.37 -9.59 -16.71
C GLU A 154 -4.85 -9.68 -16.79
N LEU A 155 -4.31 -10.87 -16.51
CA LEU A 155 -2.87 -11.10 -16.47
C LEU A 155 -2.33 -11.48 -17.85
N GLY A 156 -1.20 -10.87 -18.22
CA GLY A 156 -0.46 -11.20 -19.45
C GLY A 156 -1.12 -10.69 -20.73
#